data_AF-A0A2V9S866-F1
#
_entry.id   AF-A0A2V9S866-F1
#
_cell.length_a   1.000
_cell.length_b   1.000
_cell.length_c   1.000
_cell.angle_alpha   90.00
_cell.angle_beta   90.00
_cell.angle_gamma   90.00
#
_symmetry.space_group_name_H-M   'P 1'
#
loop_
_entity.id
_entity.type
_entity.pdbx_description
1 polymer ?
#
loop_
_entity_poly.entity_id
_entity_poly.type
_entity_poly.pdbx_seq_one_letter_code
_entity_poly.pdbx_strand_id
1 'polypeptide(L)'
;MRSLFRRGIHFLLIALAAFVLSIQASADTVNLGTDYLQTLPGTFFNFTLPGLGTVPVPFMGNPIGPGNTDTIVERLANATVTPGGSGDTIPIKLVALSLQSTSPVDVGGTFFNVFVTLDPTKLSKNTGFMTILENAPGTGGTFSSIFTVFFQAKFVPVGGGTGFSVFSSLVLQNGVPGSGVGAAWISTFPPGFVQVTGPCGDQDANVHTGCPAGHLDFFPILIKEKHPSGAGRHVVRPACSLTEPCPPIVPEPATLTLFATGMGMTGLLGLRRRRRN
;
A
#
# COMPACT_ATOMS: atom_id res chain seq x y z
N MET A 1 -56.26 -6.17 41.77
CA MET A 1 -56.17 -6.60 40.35
C MET A 1 -55.98 -5.46 39.33
N ARG A 2 -55.86 -4.17 39.71
CA ARG A 2 -55.62 -3.07 38.74
C ARG A 2 -54.15 -2.60 38.63
N SER A 3 -53.22 -3.13 39.43
CA SER A 3 -51.81 -2.68 39.43
C SER A 3 -50.82 -3.58 38.69
N LEU A 4 -51.25 -4.78 38.25
CA LEU A 4 -50.40 -5.72 37.48
C LEU A 4 -50.42 -5.44 35.96
N PHE A 5 -51.42 -4.72 35.45
CA PHE A 5 -51.55 -4.43 34.02
C PHE A 5 -50.70 -3.25 33.54
N ARG A 6 -50.23 -2.38 34.45
CA ARG A 6 -49.42 -1.19 34.10
C ARG A 6 -47.93 -1.46 33.94
N ARG A 7 -47.43 -2.61 34.42
CA ARG A 7 -46.01 -2.97 34.32
C ARG A 7 -45.64 -3.74 33.04
N GLY A 8 -46.62 -4.33 32.35
CA GLY A 8 -46.39 -5.04 31.08
C GLY A 8 -46.17 -4.12 29.87
N ILE A 9 -46.75 -2.90 29.89
CA ILE A 9 -46.71 -1.98 28.74
C ILE A 9 -45.37 -1.23 28.64
N HIS A 10 -44.65 -1.02 29.75
CA HIS A 10 -43.35 -0.35 29.72
C HIS A 10 -42.18 -1.30 29.35
N PHE A 11 -42.32 -2.61 29.57
CA PHE A 11 -41.32 -3.58 29.10
C PHE A 11 -41.42 -3.87 27.60
N LEU A 12 -42.61 -3.71 27.00
CA LEU A 12 -42.79 -3.89 25.55
C LEU A 12 -42.25 -2.71 24.72
N LEU A 13 -42.21 -1.49 25.29
CA LEU A 13 -41.67 -0.30 24.62
C LEU A 13 -40.13 -0.22 24.64
N ILE A 14 -39.47 -0.84 25.63
CA ILE A 14 -37.99 -0.90 25.66
C ILE A 14 -37.47 -2.03 24.75
N ALA A 15 -38.24 -3.10 24.56
CA ALA A 15 -37.89 -4.18 23.63
C ALA A 15 -38.05 -3.78 22.14
N LEU A 16 -38.91 -2.81 21.81
CA LEU A 16 -39.08 -2.30 20.44
C LEU A 16 -38.14 -1.12 20.10
N ALA A 17 -37.59 -0.44 21.11
CA ALA A 17 -36.57 0.60 20.93
C ALA A 17 -35.15 0.02 20.74
N ALA A 18 -34.97 -1.28 20.94
CA ALA A 18 -33.82 -2.04 20.45
C ALA A 18 -34.06 -2.53 19.02
N PHE A 19 -34.73 -1.73 18.18
CA PHE A 19 -34.49 -1.76 16.74
C PHE A 19 -33.02 -1.40 16.59
N VAL A 20 -32.20 -2.45 16.62
CA VAL A 20 -30.81 -2.45 16.19
C VAL A 20 -30.81 -1.63 14.90
N LEU A 21 -30.33 -0.39 14.99
CA LEU A 21 -29.83 0.32 13.83
C LEU A 21 -28.66 -0.55 13.38
N SER A 22 -28.98 -1.56 12.59
CA SER A 22 -28.01 -2.26 11.76
C SER A 22 -27.52 -1.17 10.83
N ILE A 23 -26.49 -0.45 11.26
CA ILE A 23 -25.69 0.34 10.35
C ILE A 23 -25.11 -0.72 9.42
N GLN A 24 -25.79 -0.97 8.30
CA GLN A 24 -25.18 -1.69 7.21
C GLN A 24 -23.97 -0.84 6.83
N ALA A 25 -22.78 -1.31 7.20
CA ALA A 25 -21.57 -0.74 6.67
C ALA A 25 -21.66 -0.94 5.16
N SER A 26 -21.83 0.16 4.42
CA SER A 26 -21.80 0.12 2.97
C SER A 26 -20.41 -0.35 2.58
N ALA A 27 -20.33 -1.35 1.71
CA ALA A 27 -19.07 -1.72 1.12
C ALA A 27 -18.70 -0.64 0.09
N ASP A 28 -17.45 -0.19 0.15
CA ASP A 28 -16.86 0.68 -0.85
C ASP A 28 -16.08 -0.18 -1.87
N THR A 29 -15.98 0.33 -3.09
CA THR A 29 -15.24 -0.28 -4.19
C THR A 29 -14.01 0.54 -4.46
N VAL A 30 -12.85 0.04 -4.07
CA VAL A 30 -11.59 0.61 -4.53
C VAL A 30 -11.44 0.22 -6.00
N ASN A 31 -11.43 1.21 -6.89
CA ASN A 31 -11.34 0.98 -8.33
C ASN A 31 -10.05 0.25 -8.69
N LEU A 32 -10.04 -0.57 -9.73
CA LEU A 32 -8.82 -0.93 -10.46
C LEU A 32 -8.08 0.34 -10.91
N GLY A 33 -6.85 0.22 -11.39
CA GLY A 33 -6.12 1.37 -11.93
C GLY A 33 -4.61 1.23 -11.77
N THR A 34 -3.88 2.33 -11.91
CA THR A 34 -2.41 2.33 -11.92
C THR A 34 -1.81 3.20 -10.83
N ASP A 35 -0.83 2.66 -10.12
CA ASP A 35 0.00 3.38 -9.17
C ASP A 35 1.28 3.87 -9.86
N TYR A 36 1.40 5.19 -10.00
CA TYR A 36 2.56 5.88 -10.54
C TYR A 36 3.52 6.25 -9.41
N LEU A 37 4.63 5.51 -9.29
CA LEU A 37 5.51 5.56 -8.12
C LEU A 37 6.89 6.09 -8.48
N GLN A 38 7.52 6.74 -7.51
CA GLN A 38 8.93 7.12 -7.56
C GLN A 38 9.71 6.44 -6.43
N THR A 39 10.96 6.11 -6.74
CA THR A 39 11.95 5.53 -5.83
C THR A 39 12.51 6.58 -4.89
N LEU A 40 12.63 6.21 -3.61
CA LEU A 40 13.20 7.02 -2.55
C LEU A 40 14.56 6.48 -2.08
N PRO A 41 15.36 7.32 -1.40
CA PRO A 41 16.58 6.88 -0.73
C PRO A 41 16.35 5.67 0.19
N GLY A 42 17.33 4.77 0.20
CA GLY A 42 17.28 3.52 0.95
C GLY A 42 16.85 2.30 0.12
N THR A 43 16.53 2.49 -1.16
CA THR A 43 16.38 1.40 -2.13
C THR A 43 17.73 0.80 -2.50
N PHE A 44 17.85 -0.52 -2.47
CA PHE A 44 19.07 -1.24 -2.83
C PHE A 44 18.79 -2.70 -3.23
N PHE A 45 19.76 -3.29 -3.94
CA PHE A 45 19.82 -4.73 -4.17
C PHE A 45 21.25 -5.24 -4.01
N ASN A 46 21.40 -6.42 -3.41
CA ASN A 46 22.66 -7.10 -3.18
C ASN A 46 22.89 -8.14 -4.27
N PHE A 47 23.75 -7.83 -5.24
CA PHE A 47 24.08 -8.74 -6.34
C PHE A 47 25.14 -9.75 -5.90
N THR A 48 24.85 -11.04 -5.97
CA THR A 48 25.88 -12.08 -5.82
C THR A 48 26.53 -12.35 -7.18
N LEU A 49 27.77 -11.88 -7.34
CA LEU A 49 28.53 -12.02 -8.57
C LEU A 49 29.55 -13.18 -8.44
N PRO A 50 29.61 -14.10 -9.41
CA PRO A 50 30.57 -15.21 -9.40
C PRO A 50 32.01 -14.72 -9.22
N GLY A 51 32.74 -15.28 -8.25
CA GLY A 51 34.14 -14.95 -7.97
C GLY A 51 34.38 -13.62 -7.24
N LEU A 52 33.35 -12.78 -7.06
CA LEU A 52 33.46 -11.46 -6.40
C LEU A 52 32.62 -11.33 -5.13
N GLY A 53 31.70 -12.27 -4.89
CA GLY A 53 30.83 -12.27 -3.72
C GLY A 53 29.65 -11.31 -3.87
N THR A 54 29.18 -10.78 -2.75
CA THR A 54 27.99 -9.90 -2.72
C THR A 54 28.39 -8.44 -2.88
N VAL A 55 27.87 -7.81 -3.92
CA VAL A 55 28.04 -6.38 -4.23
C VAL A 55 26.73 -5.64 -3.91
N PRO A 56 26.69 -4.79 -2.88
CA PRO A 56 25.53 -3.96 -2.59
C PRO A 56 25.45 -2.79 -3.58
N VAL A 57 24.29 -2.59 -4.19
CA VAL A 57 24.06 -1.47 -5.11
C VAL A 57 22.90 -0.62 -4.59
N PRO A 58 23.17 0.62 -4.12
CA PRO A 58 22.13 1.59 -3.82
C PRO A 58 21.55 2.15 -5.12
N PHE A 59 20.24 2.31 -5.16
CA PHE A 59 19.53 2.78 -6.34
C PHE A 59 18.75 4.06 -6.07
N MET A 60 18.60 4.85 -7.13
CA MET A 60 17.61 5.91 -7.28
C MET A 60 16.74 5.64 -8.50
N GLY A 61 15.60 6.31 -8.58
CA GLY A 61 14.72 6.27 -9.75
C GLY A 61 15.38 6.85 -10.98
N ASN A 62 15.09 6.26 -12.14
CA ASN A 62 15.37 6.83 -13.45
C ASN A 62 14.03 7.02 -14.17
N PRO A 63 13.43 8.22 -14.15
CA PRO A 63 12.05 8.42 -14.58
C PRO A 63 11.78 7.92 -16.02
N ILE A 64 10.66 7.22 -16.18
CA ILE A 64 10.17 6.62 -17.44
C ILE A 64 8.68 6.87 -17.70
N GLY A 65 7.99 7.52 -16.76
CA GLY A 65 6.57 7.85 -16.85
C GLY A 65 6.30 9.33 -16.58
N PRO A 66 5.03 9.72 -16.38
CA PRO A 66 4.67 11.08 -15.97
C PRO A 66 5.37 11.49 -14.68
N GLY A 67 5.65 12.78 -14.50
CA GLY A 67 6.30 13.25 -13.28
C GLY A 67 7.71 12.66 -13.10
N ASN A 68 8.01 12.26 -11.86
CA ASN A 68 9.22 11.48 -11.52
C ASN A 68 8.96 9.97 -11.50
N THR A 69 7.94 9.46 -12.21
CA THR A 69 7.61 8.04 -12.15
C THR A 69 8.73 7.17 -12.72
N ASP A 70 9.20 6.23 -11.91
CA ASP A 70 10.19 5.22 -12.30
C ASP A 70 9.69 3.78 -12.09
N THR A 71 8.57 3.62 -11.37
CA THR A 71 7.95 2.34 -11.03
C THR A 71 6.45 2.46 -11.29
N ILE A 72 5.88 1.52 -12.04
CA ILE A 72 4.45 1.51 -12.39
C ILE A 72 3.84 0.15 -12.02
N VAL A 73 2.83 0.18 -11.14
CA VAL A 73 2.10 -1.01 -10.68
C VAL A 73 0.63 -0.88 -11.06
N GLU A 74 0.10 -1.88 -11.74
CA GLU A 74 -1.32 -1.99 -12.08
C GLU A 74 -2.06 -2.82 -11.02
N ARG A 75 -3.19 -2.30 -10.57
CA ARG A 75 -4.24 -3.00 -9.83
C ARG A 75 -5.21 -3.56 -10.86
N LEU A 76 -5.27 -4.88 -11.00
CA LEU A 76 -5.92 -5.56 -12.13
C LEU A 76 -7.39 -5.91 -11.89
N ALA A 77 -7.93 -5.56 -10.72
CA ALA A 77 -9.34 -5.73 -10.38
C ALA A 77 -9.76 -4.67 -9.35
N ASN A 78 -11.06 -4.39 -9.31
CA ASN A 78 -11.66 -3.65 -8.21
C ASN A 78 -11.56 -4.45 -6.92
N ALA A 79 -11.40 -3.77 -5.78
CA ALA A 79 -11.43 -4.39 -4.46
C ALA A 79 -12.68 -3.94 -3.69
N THR A 80 -13.43 -4.87 -3.11
CA THR A 80 -14.60 -4.57 -2.27
C THR A 80 -14.20 -4.51 -0.80
N VAL A 81 -14.17 -3.32 -0.22
CA VAL A 81 -13.77 -3.08 1.16
C VAL A 81 -14.97 -2.70 2.02
N THR A 82 -14.96 -3.11 3.30
CA THR A 82 -15.96 -2.65 4.26
C THR A 82 -15.24 -1.96 5.41
N PRO A 83 -15.66 -0.75 5.80
CA PRO A 83 -15.05 0.00 6.91
C PRO A 83 -14.94 -0.84 8.18
N GLY A 84 -13.72 -0.97 8.70
CA GLY A 84 -13.47 -1.56 10.02
C GLY A 84 -13.58 -3.09 10.12
N GLY A 85 -13.60 -3.84 9.01
CA GLY A 85 -13.66 -5.31 9.19
C GLY A 85 -13.38 -6.24 8.02
N SER A 86 -13.56 -5.85 6.75
CA SER A 86 -13.25 -6.76 5.63
C SER A 86 -12.42 -6.05 4.57
N GLY A 87 -11.22 -6.57 4.35
CA GLY A 87 -10.41 -6.24 3.17
C GLY A 87 -10.62 -7.23 2.05
N ASP A 88 -10.21 -6.85 0.85
CA ASP A 88 -10.26 -7.69 -0.34
C ASP A 88 -8.88 -7.84 -0.97
N THR A 89 -8.64 -8.99 -1.62
CA THR A 89 -7.36 -9.34 -2.21
C THR A 89 -7.48 -9.39 -3.72
N ILE A 90 -6.77 -8.48 -4.39
CA ILE A 90 -6.80 -8.31 -5.84
C ILE A 90 -5.46 -8.70 -6.48
N PRO A 91 -5.46 -9.15 -7.74
CA PRO A 91 -4.23 -9.31 -8.51
C PRO A 91 -3.61 -7.95 -8.85
N ILE A 92 -2.28 -7.90 -8.82
CA ILE A 92 -1.48 -6.74 -9.22
C ILE A 92 -0.35 -7.13 -10.17
N LYS A 93 0.17 -6.16 -10.92
CA LYS A 93 1.29 -6.37 -11.84
C LYS A 93 2.23 -5.17 -11.89
N LEU A 94 3.53 -5.41 -11.77
CA LEU A 94 4.55 -4.40 -12.03
C LEU A 94 4.80 -4.34 -13.55
N VAL A 95 4.37 -3.25 -14.18
CA VAL A 95 4.45 -3.08 -15.65
C VAL A 95 5.64 -2.25 -16.10
N ALA A 96 6.22 -1.45 -15.21
CA ALA A 96 7.44 -0.72 -15.50
C ALA A 96 8.32 -0.55 -14.26
N LEU A 97 9.63 -0.62 -14.48
CA LEU A 97 10.68 -0.38 -13.48
C LEU A 97 11.89 0.20 -14.20
N SER A 98 12.42 1.32 -13.72
CA SER A 98 13.68 1.89 -14.20
C SER A 98 14.47 2.53 -13.07
N LEU A 99 15.57 1.89 -12.68
CA LEU A 99 16.44 2.38 -11.62
C LEU A 99 17.85 2.60 -12.15
N GLN A 100 18.59 3.48 -11.48
CA GLN A 100 20.03 3.66 -11.71
C GLN A 100 20.81 3.73 -10.39
N SER A 101 22.05 3.26 -10.39
CA SER A 101 22.93 3.33 -9.23
C SER A 101 23.14 4.77 -8.80
N THR A 102 23.12 5.04 -7.49
CA THR A 102 23.31 6.42 -6.99
C THR A 102 24.72 6.96 -7.21
N SER A 103 25.68 6.07 -7.42
CA SER A 103 27.07 6.35 -7.74
C SER A 103 27.66 5.14 -8.47
N PRO A 104 28.78 5.29 -9.20
CA PRO A 104 29.51 4.14 -9.71
C PRO A 104 29.83 3.11 -8.62
N VAL A 105 29.68 1.84 -8.96
CA VAL A 105 29.88 0.68 -8.07
C VAL A 105 31.18 -0.01 -8.42
N ASP A 106 32.04 -0.23 -7.44
CA ASP A 106 33.27 -1.01 -7.61
C ASP A 106 32.95 -2.51 -7.67
N VAL A 107 33.29 -3.13 -8.80
CA VAL A 107 33.16 -4.56 -9.05
C VAL A 107 34.55 -5.09 -9.43
N GLY A 108 35.28 -5.58 -8.42
CA GLY A 108 36.60 -6.17 -8.63
C GLY A 108 37.67 -5.19 -9.15
N GLY A 109 37.61 -3.92 -8.74
CA GLY A 109 38.54 -2.85 -9.13
C GLY A 109 38.09 -2.05 -10.35
N THR A 110 36.94 -2.37 -10.95
CA THR A 110 36.35 -1.62 -12.07
C THR A 110 35.04 -0.98 -11.64
N PHE A 111 34.87 0.32 -11.92
CA PHE A 111 33.66 1.06 -11.59
C PHE A 111 32.59 0.95 -12.68
N PHE A 112 31.36 0.64 -12.28
CA PHE A 112 30.20 0.53 -13.16
C PHE A 112 29.05 1.43 -12.74
N ASN A 113 28.40 2.08 -13.70
CA ASN A 113 27.02 2.55 -13.53
C ASN A 113 26.08 1.37 -13.73
N VAL A 114 25.12 1.18 -12.82
CA VAL A 114 24.19 0.04 -12.86
C VAL A 114 22.80 0.55 -13.17
N PHE A 115 22.16 -0.01 -14.20
CA PHE A 115 20.79 0.32 -14.59
C PHE A 115 19.89 -0.91 -14.44
N VAL A 116 18.73 -0.77 -13.81
CA VAL A 116 17.77 -1.87 -13.63
C VAL A 116 16.52 -1.59 -14.42
N THR A 117 16.08 -2.58 -15.21
CA THR A 117 14.77 -2.62 -15.88
C THR A 117 14.09 -3.95 -15.65
N LEU A 118 12.81 -4.07 -15.97
CA LEU A 118 12.17 -5.39 -16.05
C LEU A 118 12.88 -6.30 -17.05
N ASP A 119 12.91 -7.60 -16.77
CA ASP A 119 13.41 -8.59 -17.71
C ASP A 119 12.44 -8.67 -18.91
N PRO A 120 12.88 -8.29 -20.12
CA PRO A 120 12.01 -8.23 -21.30
C PRO A 120 11.45 -9.61 -21.70
N THR A 121 12.06 -10.71 -21.25
CA THR A 121 11.60 -12.08 -21.52
C THR A 121 10.62 -12.61 -20.47
N LYS A 122 10.40 -11.87 -19.38
CA LYS A 122 9.55 -12.26 -18.24
C LYS A 122 8.50 -11.21 -17.88
N LEU A 123 8.19 -10.27 -18.77
CA LEU A 123 7.24 -9.17 -18.50
C LEU A 123 5.87 -9.65 -17.96
N SER A 124 5.36 -10.79 -18.45
CA SER A 124 4.10 -11.37 -17.97
C SER A 124 4.16 -12.02 -16.59
N LYS A 125 5.35 -12.19 -16.00
CA LYS A 125 5.56 -12.86 -14.72
C LYS A 125 5.73 -11.91 -13.54
N ASN A 126 5.75 -10.60 -13.78
CA ASN A 126 5.87 -9.57 -12.75
C ASN A 126 4.55 -9.34 -12.01
N THR A 127 3.96 -10.41 -11.48
CA THR A 127 2.62 -10.44 -10.91
C THR A 127 2.63 -10.77 -9.43
N GLY A 128 1.55 -10.40 -8.75
CA GLY A 128 1.29 -10.82 -7.38
C GLY A 128 -0.08 -10.40 -6.89
N PHE A 129 -0.19 -10.20 -5.58
CA PHE A 129 -1.47 -9.89 -4.93
C PHE A 129 -1.31 -8.72 -3.97
N MET A 130 -2.40 -7.97 -3.83
CA MET A 130 -2.54 -6.89 -2.86
C MET A 130 -3.82 -7.11 -2.06
N THR A 131 -3.72 -7.11 -0.73
CA THR A 131 -4.87 -7.06 0.17
C THR A 131 -5.06 -5.63 0.64
N ILE A 132 -6.23 -5.04 0.35
CA ILE A 132 -6.59 -3.67 0.71
C ILE A 132 -7.61 -3.72 1.86
N LEU A 133 -7.39 -2.93 2.90
CA LEU A 133 -8.31 -2.74 4.01
C LEU A 133 -8.68 -1.26 4.13
N GLU A 134 -9.92 -1.00 4.51
CA GLU A 134 -10.42 0.34 4.82
C GLU A 134 -10.61 0.51 6.33
N ASN A 135 -10.07 1.61 6.87
CA ASN A 135 -10.17 1.92 8.30
C ASN A 135 -11.49 2.60 8.65
N ALA A 136 -11.94 3.54 7.83
CA ALA A 136 -13.17 4.29 8.00
C ALA A 136 -13.76 4.68 6.63
N PRO A 137 -15.09 4.82 6.53
CA PRO A 137 -15.78 4.97 5.24
C PRO A 137 -15.24 6.13 4.41
N GLY A 138 -14.83 5.83 3.17
CA GLY A 138 -14.36 6.78 2.18
C GLY A 138 -13.07 7.52 2.53
N THR A 139 -12.30 7.10 3.54
CA THR A 139 -11.08 7.82 3.96
C THR A 139 -9.78 7.19 3.50
N GLY A 140 -9.76 5.87 3.35
CA GLY A 140 -8.54 5.09 3.13
C GLY A 140 -8.32 4.04 4.20
N GLY A 141 -7.10 3.53 4.27
CA GLY A 141 -6.75 2.50 5.23
C GLY A 141 -5.34 1.96 5.08
N THR A 142 -5.19 0.65 5.20
CA THR A 142 -3.92 -0.04 5.01
C THR A 142 -3.99 -1.05 3.88
N PHE A 143 -2.85 -1.38 3.31
CA PHE A 143 -2.73 -2.45 2.34
C PHE A 143 -1.42 -3.19 2.51
N SER A 144 -1.43 -4.46 2.15
CA SER A 144 -0.25 -5.29 2.05
C SER A 144 -0.19 -5.89 0.66
N SER A 145 1.00 -6.04 0.11
CA SER A 145 1.20 -6.67 -1.19
C SER A 145 2.42 -7.57 -1.20
N ILE A 146 2.37 -8.57 -2.07
CA ILE A 146 3.47 -9.47 -2.37
C ILE A 146 3.47 -9.73 -3.87
N PHE A 147 4.61 -9.50 -4.53
CA PHE A 147 4.79 -9.86 -5.94
C PHE A 147 6.24 -10.22 -6.24
N THR A 148 6.44 -11.03 -7.27
CA THR A 148 7.78 -11.40 -7.74
C THR A 148 8.17 -10.50 -8.90
N VAL A 149 9.30 -9.81 -8.77
CA VAL A 149 9.89 -8.99 -9.82
C VAL A 149 11.00 -9.75 -10.50
N PHE A 150 10.93 -9.88 -11.82
CA PHE A 150 11.99 -10.36 -12.69
C PHE A 150 12.63 -9.17 -13.39
N PHE A 151 13.92 -8.99 -13.18
CA PHE A 151 14.63 -7.80 -13.65
C PHE A 151 15.96 -8.13 -14.31
N GLN A 152 16.40 -7.20 -15.15
CA GLN A 152 17.74 -7.15 -15.72
C GLN A 152 18.48 -5.96 -15.11
N ALA A 153 19.69 -6.19 -14.60
CA ALA A 153 20.63 -5.16 -14.21
C ALA A 153 21.77 -5.08 -15.24
N LYS A 154 21.95 -3.93 -15.88
CA LYS A 154 23.03 -3.65 -16.83
C LYS A 154 24.15 -2.90 -16.13
N PHE A 155 25.34 -3.49 -16.09
CA PHE A 155 26.55 -2.90 -15.56
C PHE A 155 27.34 -2.27 -16.71
N VAL A 156 27.41 -0.93 -16.73
CA VAL A 156 28.08 -0.14 -17.76
C VAL A 156 29.37 0.47 -17.19
N PRO A 157 30.56 0.12 -17.70
CA PRO A 157 31.82 0.58 -17.12
C PRO A 157 32.00 2.09 -17.32
N VAL A 158 32.42 2.79 -16.26
CA VAL A 158 32.62 4.25 -16.29
C VAL A 158 33.80 4.66 -17.18
N GLY A 159 34.87 3.84 -17.21
CA GLY A 159 36.07 4.08 -18.01
C GLY A 159 35.97 3.61 -19.47
N GLY A 160 34.79 3.20 -19.93
CA GLY A 160 34.62 2.50 -21.20
C GLY A 160 34.96 1.01 -21.14
N GLY A 161 34.78 0.31 -22.25
CA GLY A 161 34.93 -1.15 -22.35
C GLY A 161 33.61 -1.90 -22.36
N THR A 162 33.69 -3.22 -22.13
CA THR A 162 32.53 -4.12 -22.25
C THR A 162 31.76 -4.18 -20.93
N GLY A 163 30.49 -3.77 -20.97
CA GLY A 163 29.55 -4.00 -19.88
C GLY A 163 28.99 -5.42 -19.86
N PHE A 164 28.23 -5.75 -18.82
CA PHE A 164 27.55 -7.04 -18.70
C PHE A 164 26.14 -6.87 -18.13
N SER A 165 25.35 -7.94 -18.18
CA SER A 165 24.00 -7.97 -17.61
C SER A 165 23.86 -9.10 -16.60
N VAL A 166 23.12 -8.83 -15.53
CA VAL A 166 22.69 -9.83 -14.55
C VAL A 166 21.17 -9.90 -14.61
N PHE A 167 20.63 -11.11 -14.75
CA PHE A 167 19.20 -11.37 -14.65
C PHE A 167 18.92 -12.00 -13.30
N SER A 168 17.89 -11.53 -12.62
CA SER A 168 17.52 -12.04 -11.30
C SER A 168 16.04 -11.86 -11.03
N SER A 169 15.59 -12.41 -9.91
CA SER A 169 14.25 -12.21 -9.40
C SER A 169 14.26 -11.93 -7.90
N LEU A 170 13.24 -11.20 -7.45
CA LEU A 170 13.12 -10.66 -6.11
C LEU A 170 11.64 -10.66 -5.72
N VAL A 171 11.29 -11.30 -4.61
CA VAL A 171 9.96 -11.15 -4.00
C VAL A 171 9.91 -9.85 -3.20
N LEU A 172 9.11 -8.89 -3.63
CA LEU A 172 8.85 -7.66 -2.88
C LEU A 172 7.59 -7.85 -2.04
N GLN A 173 7.70 -7.52 -0.75
CA GLN A 173 6.60 -7.62 0.20
C GLN A 173 6.57 -6.38 1.11
N ASN A 174 5.40 -5.73 1.22
CA ASN A 174 5.10 -4.78 2.28
C ASN A 174 4.02 -5.35 3.21
N GLY A 175 4.31 -5.41 4.50
CA GLY A 175 3.36 -5.95 5.48
C GLY A 175 3.17 -7.46 5.39
N VAL A 176 2.15 -7.97 6.09
CA VAL A 176 1.76 -9.38 6.05
C VAL A 176 0.32 -9.47 5.51
N PRO A 177 0.06 -10.23 4.43
CA PRO A 177 -1.29 -10.38 3.87
C PRO A 177 -2.34 -10.69 4.93
N GLY A 178 -3.45 -9.94 4.92
CA GLY A 178 -4.58 -10.13 5.84
C GLY A 178 -4.34 -9.74 7.31
N SER A 179 -3.15 -9.25 7.68
CA SER A 179 -2.84 -8.89 9.07
C SER A 179 -3.31 -7.49 9.48
N GLY A 180 -3.78 -6.67 8.54
CA GLY A 180 -3.99 -5.23 8.75
C GLY A 180 -2.69 -4.41 8.88
N VAL A 181 -1.53 -5.08 8.88
CA VAL A 181 -0.21 -4.45 8.95
C VAL A 181 0.37 -4.35 7.54
N GLY A 182 0.59 -3.12 7.09
CA GLY A 182 1.08 -2.81 5.75
C GLY A 182 1.35 -1.32 5.55
N ALA A 183 1.39 -0.87 4.30
CA ALA A 183 1.48 0.56 3.99
C ALA A 183 0.10 1.23 4.10
N ALA A 184 0.09 2.54 4.33
CA ALA A 184 -1.14 3.33 4.35
C ALA A 184 -1.53 3.77 2.93
N TRP A 185 -2.82 3.95 2.71
CA TRP A 185 -3.40 4.55 1.50
C TRP A 185 -4.53 5.51 1.87
N ILE A 186 -4.80 6.48 0.99
CA ILE A 186 -5.92 7.42 1.09
C ILE A 186 -6.77 7.38 -0.17
N SER A 187 -8.04 7.75 -0.05
CA SER A 187 -9.02 7.78 -1.14
C SER A 187 -9.08 9.12 -1.89
N THR A 188 -8.56 10.18 -1.29
CA THR A 188 -8.59 11.54 -1.84
C THR A 188 -7.24 11.86 -2.46
N PHE A 189 -7.26 12.38 -3.70
CA PHE A 189 -6.05 12.72 -4.41
C PHE A 189 -5.24 13.81 -3.66
N PRO A 190 -4.00 13.51 -3.25
CA PRO A 190 -3.13 14.51 -2.64
C PRO A 190 -2.51 15.43 -3.71
N PRO A 191 -2.52 16.77 -3.53
CA PRO A 191 -1.87 17.69 -4.46
C PRO A 191 -0.35 17.49 -4.51
N GLY A 192 0.29 17.91 -5.59
CA GLY A 192 1.74 17.77 -5.80
C GLY A 192 2.21 16.41 -6.33
N PHE A 193 1.30 15.45 -6.49
CA PHE A 193 1.61 14.14 -7.07
C PHE A 193 1.15 14.03 -8.51
N VAL A 194 1.60 12.98 -9.20
CA VAL A 194 1.17 12.65 -10.56
C VAL A 194 -0.30 12.27 -10.57
N GLN A 195 -1.07 12.98 -11.39
CA GLN A 195 -2.47 12.69 -11.67
C GLN A 195 -2.61 12.17 -13.11
N VAL A 196 -3.17 10.97 -13.25
CA VAL A 196 -3.62 10.42 -14.53
C VAL A 196 -5.10 10.14 -14.39
N THR A 197 -5.90 10.95 -15.09
CA THR A 197 -7.36 10.94 -14.99
C THR A 197 -7.99 10.15 -16.12
N GLY A 198 -8.92 9.26 -15.78
CA GLY A 198 -9.70 8.47 -16.73
C GLY A 198 -11.16 8.29 -16.31
N PRO A 199 -12.01 7.71 -17.17
CA PRO A 199 -13.36 7.29 -16.78
C PRO A 199 -13.30 6.11 -15.78
N CYS A 200 -14.40 5.85 -15.07
CA CYS A 200 -14.48 4.71 -14.16
C CYS A 200 -14.12 3.38 -14.85
N GLY A 201 -13.18 2.62 -14.27
CA GLY A 201 -12.69 1.36 -14.83
C GLY A 201 -11.54 1.50 -15.84
N ASP A 202 -10.94 2.68 -15.98
CA ASP A 202 -9.72 2.90 -16.76
C ASP A 202 -8.49 2.35 -16.03
N GLN A 203 -7.82 1.38 -16.66
CA GLN A 203 -6.65 0.72 -16.07
C GLN A 203 -5.46 1.68 -15.89
N ASP A 204 -5.31 2.67 -16.76
CA ASP A 204 -4.18 3.60 -16.73
C ASP A 204 -4.40 4.74 -15.74
N ALA A 205 -5.62 4.90 -15.22
CA ALA A 205 -5.97 6.00 -14.32
C ALA A 205 -5.60 5.70 -12.86
N ASN A 206 -5.19 6.76 -12.16
CA ASN A 206 -5.14 6.79 -10.70
C ASN A 206 -6.22 7.70 -10.10
N VAL A 207 -6.85 8.54 -10.92
CA VAL A 207 -8.02 9.36 -10.57
C VAL A 207 -9.16 9.02 -11.52
N HIS A 208 -10.29 8.54 -11.00
CA HIS A 208 -11.41 8.13 -11.82
C HIS A 208 -12.55 9.16 -11.80
N THR A 209 -13.15 9.39 -12.97
CA THR A 209 -14.29 10.30 -13.14
C THR A 209 -15.55 9.54 -13.57
N GLY A 210 -16.71 10.04 -13.17
CA GLY A 210 -18.00 9.44 -13.53
C GLY A 210 -18.28 8.09 -12.87
N CYS A 211 -17.58 7.74 -11.78
CA CYS A 211 -17.85 6.52 -11.05
C CYS A 211 -19.19 6.56 -10.30
N PRO A 212 -19.87 5.40 -10.13
CA PRO A 212 -21.00 5.28 -9.22
C PRO A 212 -20.64 5.64 -7.78
N ALA A 213 -21.65 5.96 -6.97
CA ALA A 213 -21.45 6.18 -5.54
C ALA A 213 -20.84 4.93 -4.86
N GLY A 214 -19.95 5.14 -3.89
CA GLY A 214 -19.22 4.08 -3.20
C GLY A 214 -17.94 3.63 -3.91
N HIS A 215 -17.57 4.23 -5.04
CA HIS A 215 -16.27 4.00 -5.67
C HIS A 215 -15.21 4.95 -5.13
N LEU A 216 -14.03 4.41 -4.83
CA LEU A 216 -12.88 5.13 -4.29
C LEU A 216 -11.68 4.99 -5.22
N ASP A 217 -10.92 6.07 -5.33
CA ASP A 217 -9.55 6.01 -5.84
C ASP A 217 -8.60 5.51 -4.74
N PHE A 218 -7.38 5.15 -5.14
CA PHE A 218 -6.38 4.57 -4.25
C PHE A 218 -5.06 5.29 -4.43
N PHE A 219 -4.58 5.93 -3.37
CA PHE A 219 -3.28 6.60 -3.36
C PHE A 219 -2.42 6.04 -2.23
N PRO A 220 -1.42 5.18 -2.52
CA PRO A 220 -0.52 4.70 -1.48
C PRO A 220 0.32 5.87 -0.93
N ILE A 221 0.70 5.87 0.34
CA ILE A 221 1.48 6.99 0.92
C ILE A 221 2.99 6.73 0.83
N LEU A 222 3.45 5.66 1.50
CA LEU A 222 4.85 5.25 1.55
C LEU A 222 4.90 3.73 1.63
N ILE A 223 5.55 3.13 0.65
CA ILE A 223 5.70 1.68 0.55
C ILE A 223 7.15 1.35 0.86
N LYS A 224 7.35 0.43 1.80
CA LYS A 224 8.66 -0.13 2.15
C LYS A 224 8.61 -1.63 1.95
N GLU A 225 9.04 -2.06 0.79
CA GLU A 225 9.06 -3.46 0.41
C GLU A 225 10.42 -4.06 0.73
N LYS A 226 10.42 -5.27 1.30
CA LYS A 226 11.64 -5.99 1.62
C LYS A 226 11.61 -7.38 1.00
N HIS A 227 12.76 -7.80 0.49
CA HIS A 227 12.98 -9.21 0.19
C HIS A 227 13.02 -10.02 1.49
N PRO A 228 12.37 -11.20 1.58
CA PRO A 228 12.39 -12.02 2.78
C PRO A 228 13.80 -12.40 3.28
N SER A 229 14.77 -12.58 2.37
CA SER A 229 16.16 -12.87 2.76
C SER A 229 16.99 -11.63 3.12
N GLY A 230 16.43 -10.41 2.99
CA GLY A 230 17.17 -9.16 3.16
C GLY A 230 18.07 -8.78 1.97
N ALA A 231 18.05 -9.55 0.88
CA ALA A 231 18.87 -9.29 -0.32
C ALA A 231 18.50 -8.00 -1.07
N GLY A 232 17.34 -7.40 -0.79
CA GLY A 232 16.94 -6.16 -1.42
C GLY A 232 15.85 -5.43 -0.63
N ARG A 233 15.76 -4.14 -0.86
CA ARG A 233 14.72 -3.26 -0.32
C ARG A 233 14.31 -2.25 -1.39
N HIS A 234 13.02 -2.04 -1.53
CA HIS A 234 12.44 -1.05 -2.43
C HIS A 234 11.59 -0.08 -1.61
N VAL A 235 11.93 1.19 -1.67
CA VAL A 235 11.23 2.26 -0.94
C VAL A 235 10.66 3.21 -1.97
N VAL A 236 9.34 3.32 -2.03
CA VAL A 236 8.64 4.12 -3.03
C VAL A 236 7.50 4.92 -2.40
N ARG A 237 7.09 5.98 -3.09
CA ARG A 237 5.89 6.78 -2.82
C ARG A 237 5.24 7.17 -4.16
N PRO A 238 4.03 7.75 -4.18
CA PRO A 238 3.49 8.34 -5.41
C PRO A 238 4.48 9.32 -6.03
N ALA A 239 4.61 9.29 -7.34
CA ALA A 239 5.52 10.14 -8.07
C ALA A 239 5.09 11.61 -7.95
N CYS A 240 6.06 12.51 -7.76
CA CYS A 240 5.77 13.94 -7.74
C CYS A 240 5.42 14.41 -9.15
N SER A 241 4.53 15.39 -9.27
CA SER A 241 4.44 16.19 -10.48
C SER A 241 5.73 16.98 -10.72
N LEU A 242 6.07 17.26 -11.97
CA LEU A 242 7.18 18.18 -12.31
C LEU A 242 6.80 19.65 -12.13
N THR A 243 5.50 19.95 -12.03
CA THR A 243 4.99 21.33 -11.96
C THR A 243 4.81 21.84 -10.54
N GLU A 244 4.86 20.96 -9.54
CA GLU A 244 4.60 21.29 -8.14
C GLU A 244 5.67 20.70 -7.23
N PRO A 245 6.05 21.40 -6.14
CA PRO A 245 6.99 20.86 -5.18
C PRO A 245 6.39 19.61 -4.53
N CYS A 246 7.20 18.57 -4.42
CA CYS A 246 6.71 17.32 -3.88
C CYS A 246 6.38 17.48 -2.40
N PRO A 247 5.16 17.13 -1.97
CA PRO A 247 4.78 17.28 -0.58
C PRO A 247 5.62 16.37 0.32
N PRO A 248 5.85 16.78 1.58
CA PRO A 248 6.47 15.91 2.56
C PRO A 248 5.59 14.68 2.78
N ILE A 249 6.22 13.53 3.02
CA ILE A 249 5.48 12.33 3.46
C ILE A 249 5.09 12.59 4.90
N VAL A 250 3.86 13.02 5.12
CA VAL A 250 3.26 13.08 6.45
C VAL A 250 2.52 11.76 6.63
N PRO A 251 3.02 10.83 7.46
CA PRO A 251 2.16 9.77 7.96
C PRO A 251 1.04 10.50 8.69
N GLU A 252 -0.19 10.44 8.17
CA GLU A 252 -1.31 10.94 8.95
C GLU A 252 -1.23 10.25 10.31
N PRO A 253 -1.39 10.99 11.43
CA PRO A 253 -1.44 10.36 12.73
C PRO A 253 -2.54 9.32 12.63
N ALA A 254 -2.16 8.03 12.70
CA ALA A 254 -3.10 6.93 12.80
C ALA A 254 -4.17 7.41 13.75
N THR A 255 -5.44 7.39 13.33
CA THR A 255 -6.57 7.82 14.14
C THR A 255 -6.64 6.90 15.36
N LEU A 256 -5.78 7.18 16.35
CA LEU A 256 -5.50 6.42 17.55
C LEU A 256 -6.55 6.78 18.60
N THR A 257 -7.80 6.87 18.15
CA THR A 257 -8.92 7.43 18.90
C THR A 257 -10.17 6.72 18.43
N LEU A 258 -10.48 5.57 19.04
CA LEU A 258 -11.83 5.25 19.55
C LEU A 258 -12.05 3.80 20.04
N PHE A 259 -11.02 2.94 20.11
CA PHE A 259 -11.19 1.63 20.81
C PHE A 259 -10.77 1.62 22.29
N ALA A 260 -10.15 2.70 22.79
CA ALA A 260 -9.77 2.78 24.21
C ALA A 260 -10.91 3.19 25.17
N THR A 261 -12.10 3.56 24.67
CA THR A 261 -13.22 4.03 25.51
C THR A 261 -14.38 3.03 25.66
N GLY A 262 -14.34 1.87 24.97
CA GLY A 262 -15.45 0.91 24.97
C GLY A 262 -15.48 -0.12 26.10
N MET A 263 -14.35 -0.39 26.78
CA MET A 263 -14.25 -1.48 27.78
C MET A 263 -13.79 -1.02 29.17
N GLY A 264 -14.05 0.24 29.54
CA GLY A 264 -13.60 0.81 30.82
C GLY A 264 -14.69 1.21 31.82
N MET A 265 -15.99 0.98 31.52
CA MET A 265 -17.10 1.53 32.32
C MET A 265 -18.12 0.50 32.84
N THR A 266 -17.75 -0.79 32.94
CA THR A 266 -18.58 -1.81 33.62
C THR A 266 -17.81 -2.54 34.75
N GLY A 267 -17.06 -1.80 35.56
CA GLY A 267 -16.22 -2.39 36.62
C GLY A 267 -16.22 -1.69 37.97
N LEU A 268 -17.08 -0.69 38.22
CA LEU A 268 -17.01 0.12 39.46
C LEU A 268 -18.37 0.43 40.09
N LEU A 269 -19.28 -0.55 40.13
CA LEU A 269 -20.49 -0.51 40.98
C LEU A 269 -20.62 -1.73 41.91
N GLY A 270 -19.47 -2.27 42.36
CA GLY A 270 -19.41 -3.47 43.20
C GLY A 270 -18.78 -3.26 44.58
N LEU A 271 -18.81 -2.06 45.16
CA LEU A 271 -18.36 -1.83 46.54
C LEU A 271 -19.36 -1.00 47.32
N ARG A 272 -20.43 -1.65 47.77
CA ARG A 272 -21.07 -1.28 49.03
C ARG A 272 -21.81 -2.45 49.64
N ARG A 273 -21.46 -2.71 50.91
CA ARG A 273 -22.32 -3.23 51.98
C ARG A 273 -22.14 -4.72 52.33
N ARG A 274 -21.27 -4.98 53.32
CA ARG A 274 -21.73 -5.44 54.66
C ARG A 274 -20.58 -5.50 55.68
N ARG A 275 -20.72 -4.67 56.72
CA ARG A 275 -20.27 -4.95 58.10
C ARG A 275 -21.53 -5.00 58.98
N ARG A 276 -21.45 -5.78 60.07
CA ARG A 276 -22.45 -6.13 61.09
C ARG A 276 -23.34 -7.32 60.69
N ASN A 277 -23.41 -8.42 61.43
CA ASN A 277 -23.13 -8.66 62.86
C ASN A 277 -21.96 -9.62 63.10
#